data_AF-A0A7C4ZTC2-F1
#
_entry.id   AF-A0A7C4ZTC2-F1
#
_cell.length_a   1.000
_cell.length_b   1.000
_cell.length_c   1.000
_cell.angle_alpha   90.00
_cell.angle_beta   90.00
_cell.angle_gamma   90.00
#
_symmetry.space_group_name_H-M   'P 1'
#
loop_
_entity.id
_entity.type
_entity.pdbx_description
1 polymer ?
#
loop_
_entity_poly.entity_id
_entity_poly.type
_entity_poly.pdbx_seq_one_letter_code
_entity_poly.pdbx_strand_id
1 'polypeptide(L)'
;MASKEEKFGPKVTQFINDEKYEDGTHLSLGNLPLAEVVQSWLEKTFSIRTQRNFRVILVEDFGDYKVFIQVPNGKSSYDFNVWYANFQNGKLSKVSFPKHDYMFECYSKIKTIEQNLFDGIERVISKREGPENVIRQFKNEVRQELHKFLATLKWICLQEDANYPPPQNMGSKYTLAAYVLLDYGFEPNEIRRLLRFKNE
;
A
#
# COMPACT_ATOMS: atom_id res chain seq x y z
N MET A 1 2.15 -5.27 -23.93
CA MET A 1 1.61 -6.22 -22.94
C MET A 1 0.52 -5.49 -22.18
N ALA A 2 -0.59 -6.15 -21.84
CA ALA A 2 -1.61 -5.52 -20.99
C ALA A 2 -1.02 -5.21 -19.60
N SER A 3 -1.34 -4.04 -19.05
CA SER A 3 -0.99 -3.62 -17.70
C SER A 3 -1.57 -4.59 -16.66
N LYS A 4 -1.00 -4.64 -15.45
CA LYS A 4 -1.54 -5.47 -14.35
C LYS A 4 -3.01 -5.14 -14.05
N GLU A 5 -3.39 -3.88 -14.21
CA GLU A 5 -4.74 -3.39 -13.99
C GLU A 5 -5.72 -3.95 -15.01
N GLU A 6 -5.34 -3.99 -16.29
CA GLU A 6 -6.14 -4.65 -17.34
C GLU A 6 -6.23 -6.16 -17.11
N LYS A 7 -5.15 -6.78 -16.64
CA LYS A 7 -5.09 -8.23 -16.42
C LYS A 7 -5.94 -8.70 -15.24
N PHE A 8 -5.86 -8.01 -14.10
CA PHE A 8 -6.47 -8.47 -12.83
C PHE A 8 -7.68 -7.64 -12.41
N GLY A 9 -7.78 -6.38 -12.86
CA GLY A 9 -8.81 -5.44 -12.44
C GLY A 9 -10.23 -5.97 -12.58
N PRO A 10 -10.65 -6.51 -13.74
CA PRO A 10 -12.01 -7.07 -13.89
C PRO A 10 -12.33 -8.14 -12.86
N LYS A 11 -11.38 -9.05 -12.58
CA LYS A 11 -11.56 -10.16 -11.65
C LYS A 11 -11.57 -9.69 -10.19
N VAL A 12 -10.69 -8.74 -9.82
CA VAL A 12 -10.68 -8.15 -8.48
C VAL A 12 -11.97 -7.39 -8.22
N THR A 13 -12.40 -6.54 -9.17
CA THR A 13 -13.68 -5.82 -9.09
C THR A 13 -14.86 -6.77 -8.91
N GLN A 14 -14.89 -7.89 -9.64
CA GLN A 14 -15.91 -8.91 -9.47
C GLN A 14 -15.90 -9.51 -8.06
N PHE A 15 -14.73 -9.88 -7.53
CA PHE A 15 -14.61 -10.43 -6.17
C PHE A 15 -15.10 -9.45 -5.10
N ILE A 16 -14.83 -8.15 -5.28
CA ILE A 16 -15.27 -7.11 -4.35
C ILE A 16 -16.80 -6.93 -4.44
N ASN A 17 -17.36 -6.84 -5.64
CA ASN A 17 -18.81 -6.69 -5.84
C ASN A 17 -19.60 -7.91 -5.35
N ASP A 18 -19.06 -9.11 -5.54
CA ASP A 18 -19.69 -10.36 -5.11
C ASP A 18 -19.43 -10.68 -3.62
N GLU A 19 -18.69 -9.83 -2.90
CA GLU A 19 -18.26 -10.05 -1.51
C GLU A 19 -17.52 -11.39 -1.31
N LYS A 20 -16.77 -11.85 -2.33
CA LYS A 20 -16.02 -13.12 -2.33
C LYS A 20 -14.57 -12.96 -1.85
N TYR A 21 -14.29 -11.93 -1.06
CA TYR A 21 -12.97 -11.68 -0.49
C TYR A 21 -12.86 -12.22 0.93
N GLU A 22 -11.63 -12.55 1.34
CA GLU A 22 -11.32 -12.91 2.72
C GLU A 22 -11.21 -11.65 3.59
N ASP A 23 -11.68 -11.69 4.83
CA ASP A 23 -11.48 -10.60 5.78
C ASP A 23 -10.20 -10.82 6.59
N GLY A 24 -9.17 -10.02 6.28
CA GLY A 24 -7.87 -10.01 6.94
C GLY A 24 -7.65 -8.76 7.82
N THR A 25 -8.66 -7.93 8.06
CA THR A 25 -8.51 -6.64 8.76
C THR A 25 -8.02 -6.79 10.20
N HIS A 26 -8.40 -7.86 10.89
CA HIS A 26 -7.93 -8.17 12.24
C HIS A 26 -6.47 -8.63 12.28
N LEU A 27 -5.95 -9.13 11.17
CA LEU A 27 -4.58 -9.63 11.04
C LEU A 27 -3.57 -8.56 10.62
N SER A 28 -4.06 -7.43 10.09
CA SER A 28 -3.25 -6.32 9.58
C SER A 28 -2.95 -5.25 10.65
N LEU A 29 -3.48 -5.42 11.86
CA LEU A 29 -3.38 -4.46 12.96
C LEU A 29 -1.98 -4.40 13.57
N GLY A 30 -1.61 -3.19 14.02
CA GLY A 30 -0.39 -2.97 14.79
C GLY A 30 0.81 -2.59 13.93
N ASN A 31 1.98 -2.71 14.56
CA ASN A 31 3.26 -2.39 13.93
C ASN A 31 3.59 -3.35 12.78
N LEU A 32 4.27 -2.82 11.77
CA LEU A 32 4.77 -3.60 10.66
C LEU A 32 5.85 -4.58 11.16
N PRO A 33 5.95 -5.79 10.59
CA PRO A 33 7.12 -6.63 10.81
C PRO A 33 8.40 -5.92 10.34
N LEU A 34 9.54 -6.32 10.91
CA LEU A 34 10.84 -5.94 10.38
C LEU A 34 10.98 -6.41 8.93
N ALA A 35 11.66 -5.62 8.10
CA ALA A 35 11.82 -5.86 6.67
C ALA A 35 12.30 -7.30 6.35
N GLU A 36 13.27 -7.78 7.13
CA GLU A 36 13.91 -9.09 6.97
C GLU A 36 12.99 -10.28 7.27
N VAL A 37 11.89 -10.07 8.00
CA VAL A 37 10.92 -11.12 8.35
C VAL A 37 9.56 -10.97 7.66
N VAL A 38 9.41 -10.00 6.75
CA VAL A 38 8.14 -9.73 6.05
C VAL A 38 7.61 -10.98 5.35
N GLN A 39 8.45 -11.73 4.63
CA GLN A 39 8.02 -12.94 3.93
C GLN A 39 7.49 -14.01 4.90
N SER A 40 8.20 -14.26 6.01
CA SER A 40 7.78 -15.20 7.05
C SER A 40 6.48 -14.76 7.73
N TRP A 41 6.33 -13.47 7.99
CA TRP A 41 5.11 -12.89 8.55
C TRP A 41 3.94 -13.05 7.57
N LEU A 42 4.10 -12.67 6.30
CA LEU A 42 3.08 -12.82 5.27
C LEU A 42 2.64 -14.27 5.09
N GLU A 43 3.58 -15.22 5.14
CA GLU A 43 3.25 -16.64 5.07
C GLU A 43 2.45 -17.10 6.29
N LYS A 44 2.89 -16.74 7.50
CA LYS A 44 2.18 -17.10 8.73
C LYS A 44 0.78 -16.49 8.78
N THR A 45 0.64 -15.24 8.34
CA THR A 45 -0.59 -14.46 8.49
C THR A 45 -1.59 -14.75 7.37
N PHE A 46 -1.12 -14.85 6.12
CA PHE A 46 -1.99 -14.98 4.96
C PHE A 46 -1.69 -16.19 4.10
N SER A 47 -0.64 -16.98 4.36
CA SER A 47 -0.24 -18.10 3.50
C SER A 47 0.04 -17.67 2.04
N ILE A 48 0.67 -16.50 1.84
CA ILE A 48 0.91 -15.90 0.51
C ILE A 48 1.66 -16.86 -0.43
N ARG A 49 2.59 -17.68 0.10
CA ARG A 49 3.39 -18.60 -0.70
C ARG A 49 2.73 -19.95 -0.90
N THR A 50 2.11 -20.51 0.14
CA THR A 50 1.55 -21.86 0.08
C THR A 50 0.14 -21.90 -0.50
N GLN A 51 -0.67 -20.86 -0.31
CA GLN A 51 -2.02 -20.73 -0.87
C GLN A 51 -2.05 -19.74 -2.03
N ARG A 52 -1.74 -20.25 -3.23
CA ARG A 52 -1.53 -19.48 -4.47
C ARG A 52 -2.74 -19.43 -5.41
N ASN A 53 -3.90 -19.93 -4.97
CA ASN A 53 -5.14 -19.77 -5.72
C ASN A 53 -5.51 -18.28 -5.78
N PHE A 54 -6.18 -17.86 -6.86
CA PHE A 54 -6.60 -16.47 -6.98
C PHE A 54 -7.56 -16.11 -5.84
N ARG A 55 -7.18 -15.11 -5.06
CA ARG A 55 -8.00 -14.59 -3.96
C ARG A 55 -7.72 -13.11 -3.75
N VAL A 56 -8.71 -12.48 -3.13
CA VAL A 56 -8.68 -11.08 -2.72
C VAL A 56 -8.91 -11.06 -1.22
N ILE A 57 -8.11 -10.30 -0.49
CA ILE A 57 -8.14 -10.22 0.97
C ILE A 57 -8.30 -8.76 1.34
N LEU A 58 -9.36 -8.43 2.07
CA LEU A 58 -9.56 -7.11 2.66
C LEU A 58 -8.59 -6.95 3.83
N VAL A 59 -7.74 -5.93 3.79
CA VAL A 59 -6.70 -5.71 4.79
C VAL A 59 -6.86 -4.40 5.54
N GLU A 60 -7.57 -3.42 5.01
CA GLU A 60 -7.95 -2.19 5.72
C GLU A 60 -9.37 -1.78 5.33
N ASP A 61 -10.20 -1.41 6.29
CA ASP A 61 -11.56 -0.94 6.05
C ASP A 61 -11.80 0.41 6.75
N PHE A 62 -12.03 1.45 5.97
CA PHE A 62 -12.38 2.80 6.42
C PHE A 62 -13.80 3.19 6.01
N GLY A 63 -14.66 2.21 5.71
CA GLY A 63 -16.01 2.41 5.21
C GLY A 63 -16.02 2.74 3.72
N ASP A 64 -15.80 4.01 3.38
CA ASP A 64 -15.83 4.52 1.99
C ASP A 64 -14.55 4.22 1.21
N TYR A 65 -13.48 3.85 1.91
CA TYR A 65 -12.18 3.51 1.36
C TYR A 65 -11.73 2.18 1.95
N LYS A 66 -11.34 1.24 1.10
CA LYS A 66 -10.83 -0.07 1.53
C LYS A 66 -9.54 -0.42 0.82
N VAL A 67 -8.65 -1.11 1.50
CA VAL A 67 -7.40 -1.64 0.92
C VAL A 67 -7.50 -3.14 0.86
N PHE A 68 -7.15 -3.70 -0.29
CA PHE A 68 -7.13 -5.13 -0.55
C PHE A 68 -5.75 -5.58 -0.99
N ILE A 69 -5.42 -6.83 -0.73
CA ILE A 69 -4.35 -7.54 -1.42
C ILE A 69 -4.91 -8.64 -2.31
N GLN A 70 -4.30 -8.82 -3.48
CA GLN A 70 -4.65 -9.87 -4.42
C GLN A 70 -3.46 -10.82 -4.59
N VAL A 71 -3.70 -12.11 -4.39
CA VAL A 71 -2.72 -13.19 -4.55
C VAL A 71 -3.20 -14.11 -5.67
N PRO A 72 -2.32 -14.64 -6.54
CA PRO A 72 -0.91 -14.28 -6.75
C PRO A 72 -0.75 -13.16 -7.80
N ASN A 73 0.41 -12.47 -7.82
CA ASN A 73 0.73 -11.52 -8.90
C ASN A 73 1.41 -12.20 -10.12
N GLY A 74 2.17 -13.28 -9.89
CA GLY A 74 2.89 -14.08 -10.89
C GLY A 74 4.38 -13.74 -11.14
N LYS A 75 4.97 -12.74 -10.46
CA LYS A 75 6.39 -12.36 -10.46
C LYS A 75 7.27 -13.16 -9.47
N SER A 76 6.77 -13.53 -8.29
CA SER A 76 7.54 -14.25 -7.26
C SER A 76 6.66 -15.22 -6.46
N SER A 77 7.26 -16.05 -5.61
CA SER A 77 6.51 -16.95 -4.73
C SER A 77 5.83 -16.25 -3.55
N TYR A 78 6.23 -15.02 -3.21
CA TYR A 78 5.67 -14.20 -2.13
C TYR A 78 4.88 -13.00 -2.64
N ASP A 79 4.60 -12.97 -3.94
CA ASP A 79 4.01 -11.79 -4.55
C ASP A 79 2.51 -11.64 -4.32
N PHE A 80 2.11 -10.39 -4.22
CA PHE A 80 0.74 -9.95 -4.23
C PHE A 80 0.67 -8.57 -4.87
N ASN A 81 -0.55 -8.11 -5.11
CA ASN A 81 -0.87 -6.79 -5.62
C ASN A 81 -1.68 -6.03 -4.58
N VAL A 82 -1.31 -4.78 -4.30
CA VAL A 82 -2.11 -3.89 -3.46
C VAL A 82 -3.15 -3.18 -4.32
N TRP A 83 -4.38 -3.13 -3.84
CA TRP A 83 -5.50 -2.44 -4.46
C TRP A 83 -6.16 -1.53 -3.45
N TYR A 84 -6.69 -0.40 -3.90
CA TYR A 84 -7.67 0.36 -3.14
C TYR A 84 -9.01 0.34 -3.85
N ALA A 85 -10.07 0.44 -3.05
CA ALA A 85 -11.43 0.57 -3.54
C ALA A 85 -12.15 1.73 -2.85
N ASN A 86 -12.88 2.51 -3.65
CA ASN A 86 -13.75 3.57 -3.15
C ASN A 86 -15.21 3.15 -3.25
N PHE A 87 -16.00 3.48 -2.25
CA PHE A 87 -17.43 3.22 -2.19
C PHE A 87 -18.20 4.53 -2.10
N GLN A 88 -19.27 4.65 -2.88
CA GLN A 88 -20.21 5.76 -2.83
C GLN A 88 -21.60 5.20 -2.56
N ASN A 89 -22.23 5.65 -1.46
CA ASN A 89 -23.53 5.14 -1.01
C ASN A 89 -23.55 3.60 -0.88
N GLY A 90 -22.47 3.03 -0.33
CA GLY A 90 -22.30 1.58 -0.16
C GLY A 90 -22.02 0.80 -1.45
N LYS A 91 -21.95 1.46 -2.61
CA LYS A 91 -21.66 0.81 -3.90
C LYS A 91 -20.23 1.07 -4.33
N LEU A 92 -19.59 0.04 -4.88
CA LEU A 92 -18.25 0.14 -5.44
C LEU A 92 -18.22 1.17 -6.58
N SER A 93 -17.42 2.22 -6.43
CA SER A 93 -17.27 3.30 -7.42
C SER A 93 -15.94 3.23 -8.17
N LYS A 94 -14.88 2.76 -7.51
CA LYS A 94 -13.55 2.61 -8.12
C LYS A 94 -12.80 1.46 -7.48
N VAL A 95 -12.05 0.71 -8.28
CA VAL A 95 -11.00 -0.20 -7.84
C VAL A 95 -9.77 0.10 -8.69
N SER A 96 -8.62 0.29 -8.07
CA SER A 96 -7.39 0.59 -8.80
C SER A 96 -6.14 0.27 -7.98
N PHE A 97 -5.00 0.22 -8.65
CA PHE A 97 -3.70 0.18 -8.00
C PHE A 97 -3.36 1.54 -7.39
N PRO A 98 -2.73 1.59 -6.21
CA PRO A 98 -2.18 2.82 -5.67
C PRO A 98 -0.87 3.18 -6.40
N LYS A 99 -1.00 3.67 -7.65
CA LYS A 99 0.13 4.11 -8.49
C LYS A 99 0.90 5.25 -7.81
N HIS A 100 2.14 5.50 -8.24
CA HIS A 100 2.95 6.60 -7.69
C HIS A 100 2.23 7.95 -7.77
N ASP A 101 1.66 8.30 -8.93
CA ASP A 101 0.94 9.57 -9.13
C ASP A 101 -0.27 9.67 -8.18
N TYR A 102 -0.99 8.55 -8.09
CA TYR A 102 -1.84 8.14 -6.97
C TYR A 102 -1.45 8.76 -5.63
N MET A 103 -0.40 8.14 -5.11
CA MET A 103 0.08 8.36 -3.76
C MET A 103 0.76 9.71 -3.57
N PHE A 104 1.40 10.25 -4.60
CA PHE A 104 1.99 11.59 -4.58
C PHE A 104 0.92 12.68 -4.56
N GLU A 105 -0.19 12.51 -5.27
CA GLU A 105 -1.32 13.44 -5.18
C GLU A 105 -1.93 13.45 -3.77
N CYS A 106 -2.13 12.27 -3.17
CA CYS A 106 -2.56 12.14 -1.78
C CYS A 106 -1.59 12.84 -0.82
N TYR A 107 -0.29 12.60 -0.99
CA TYR A 107 0.75 13.26 -0.20
C TYR A 107 0.65 14.78 -0.30
N SER A 108 0.64 15.33 -1.51
CA SER A 108 0.59 16.79 -1.73
C SER A 108 -0.64 17.41 -1.09
N LYS A 109 -1.81 16.78 -1.24
CA LYS A 109 -3.06 17.24 -0.60
C LYS A 109 -2.93 17.31 0.92
N ILE A 110 -2.44 16.25 1.57
CA ILE A 110 -2.28 16.25 3.03
C ILE A 110 -1.21 17.25 3.47
N LYS A 111 -0.09 17.34 2.74
CA LYS A 111 1.03 18.25 3.04
C LYS A 111 0.61 19.73 3.04
N THR A 112 -0.40 20.12 2.26
CA THR A 112 -0.93 21.50 2.30
C THR A 112 -1.50 21.88 3.66
N ILE A 113 -2.00 20.92 4.43
CA ILE A 113 -2.62 21.14 5.75
C ILE A 113 -1.63 20.79 6.88
N GLU A 114 -0.75 19.82 6.62
CA GLU A 114 0.17 19.26 7.60
C GLU A 114 1.63 19.20 7.11
N GLN A 115 2.45 20.11 7.63
CA GLN A 115 3.82 20.29 7.16
C GLN A 115 4.78 19.20 7.66
N ASN A 116 4.48 18.51 8.76
CA ASN A 116 5.31 17.42 9.27
C ASN A 116 4.90 16.03 8.74
N LEU A 117 4.19 15.95 7.62
CA LEU A 117 3.71 14.70 7.03
C LEU A 117 4.82 13.65 6.82
N PHE A 118 6.02 14.08 6.43
CA PHE A 118 7.15 13.18 6.20
C PHE A 118 7.56 12.41 7.47
N ASP A 119 7.48 13.02 8.65
CA ASP A 119 7.76 12.34 9.93
C ASP A 119 6.84 11.14 10.13
N GLY A 120 5.57 11.26 9.72
CA GLY A 120 4.61 10.17 9.76
C GLY A 120 4.99 9.02 8.82
N ILE A 121 5.43 9.36 7.61
CA ILE A 121 5.91 8.38 6.62
C ILE A 121 7.17 7.67 7.11
N GLU A 122 8.15 8.41 7.64
CA GLU A 122 9.37 7.85 8.19
C GLU A 122 9.06 6.86 9.33
N ARG A 123 8.11 7.19 10.21
CA ARG A 123 7.69 6.30 11.29
C ARG A 123 7.07 5.00 10.78
N VAL A 124 6.22 5.05 9.76
CA VAL A 124 5.64 3.84 9.16
C VAL A 124 6.71 3.00 8.47
N ILE A 125 7.56 3.60 7.64
CA ILE A 125 8.49 2.84 6.79
C ILE A 125 9.76 2.43 7.55
N SER A 126 10.44 3.37 8.20
CA SER A 126 11.71 3.13 8.89
C SER A 126 11.52 2.55 10.27
N LYS A 127 10.59 3.12 11.06
CA LYS A 127 10.35 2.69 12.45
C LYS A 127 9.31 1.58 12.57
N ARG A 128 8.69 1.19 11.45
CA ARG A 128 7.70 0.10 11.37
C ARG A 128 6.49 0.31 12.27
N GLU A 129 6.15 1.57 12.56
CA GLU A 129 5.00 1.91 13.38
C GLU A 129 3.69 1.73 12.61
N GLY A 130 2.68 1.19 13.28
CA GLY A 130 1.33 1.06 12.72
C GLY A 130 0.72 2.42 12.40
N PRO A 131 0.04 2.58 11.23
CA PRO A 131 -0.63 3.82 10.84
C PRO A 131 -1.53 4.41 11.94
N GLU A 132 -2.24 3.56 12.67
CA GLU A 132 -3.15 3.93 13.76
C GLU A 132 -2.47 4.62 14.95
N ASN A 133 -1.17 4.35 15.15
CA ASN A 133 -0.36 4.99 16.19
C ASN A 133 0.23 6.31 15.70
N VAL A 134 0.62 6.34 14.42
CA VAL A 134 1.20 7.52 13.77
C VAL A 134 0.17 8.66 13.70
N ILE A 135 -1.06 8.39 13.22
CA ILE A 135 -2.08 9.42 13.01
C ILE A 135 -2.50 10.17 14.29
N ARG A 136 -2.30 9.59 15.48
CA ARG A 136 -2.72 10.18 16.76
C ARG A 136 -2.02 11.51 17.06
N GLN A 137 -0.86 11.73 16.46
CA GLN A 137 -0.05 12.94 16.65
C GLN A 137 -0.41 14.07 15.69
N PHE A 138 -1.25 13.79 14.69
CA PHE A 138 -1.62 14.74 13.65
C PHE A 138 -2.95 15.44 13.95
N LYS A 139 -3.20 16.58 13.30
CA LYS A 139 -4.44 17.36 13.44
C LYS A 139 -5.66 16.53 13.05
N ASN A 140 -6.76 16.66 13.79
CA ASN A 140 -8.01 15.91 13.54
C ASN A 140 -8.50 16.02 12.10
N GLU A 141 -8.38 17.21 11.51
CA GLU A 141 -8.85 17.53 10.15
C GLU A 141 -8.19 16.68 9.05
N VAL A 142 -6.95 16.22 9.27
CA VAL A 142 -6.22 15.38 8.29
C VAL A 142 -6.23 13.90 8.65
N ARG A 143 -6.65 13.53 9.87
CA ARG A 143 -6.45 12.16 10.40
C ARG A 143 -7.05 11.09 9.51
N GLN A 144 -8.26 11.30 8.99
CA GLN A 144 -8.93 10.28 8.18
C GLN A 144 -8.19 10.03 6.86
N GLU A 145 -7.88 11.08 6.11
CA GLU A 145 -7.17 10.97 4.84
C GLU A 145 -5.72 10.50 5.02
N LEU A 146 -5.06 10.97 6.09
CA LEU A 146 -3.75 10.48 6.49
C LEU A 146 -3.79 8.99 6.84
N HIS A 147 -4.82 8.52 7.53
CA HIS A 147 -4.96 7.12 7.89
C HIS A 147 -5.10 6.25 6.64
N LYS A 148 -5.98 6.63 5.70
CA LYS A 148 -6.14 5.95 4.40
C LYS A 148 -4.81 5.90 3.65
N PHE A 149 -4.11 7.03 3.56
CA PHE A 149 -2.81 7.14 2.89
C PHE A 149 -1.73 6.24 3.53
N LEU A 150 -1.53 6.33 4.85
CA LEU A 150 -0.50 5.56 5.55
C LEU A 150 -0.81 4.06 5.58
N ALA A 151 -2.08 3.68 5.66
CA ALA A 151 -2.49 2.28 5.61
C ALA A 151 -2.26 1.67 4.21
N THR A 152 -2.57 2.40 3.15
CA THR A 152 -2.20 2.00 1.78
C THR A 152 -0.68 1.92 1.60
N LEU A 153 0.06 2.91 2.12
CA LEU A 153 1.52 2.95 2.07
C LEU A 153 2.17 1.79 2.83
N LYS A 154 1.62 1.41 3.99
CA LYS A 154 2.03 0.21 4.75
C LYS A 154 2.03 -1.02 3.84
N TRP A 155 0.94 -1.26 3.11
CA TRP A 155 0.81 -2.43 2.24
C TRP A 155 1.72 -2.38 1.02
N ILE A 156 1.97 -1.20 0.45
CA ILE A 156 2.99 -1.01 -0.58
C ILE A 156 4.37 -1.39 -0.03
N CYS A 157 4.72 -0.94 1.18
CA CYS A 157 6.01 -1.27 1.80
C CYS A 157 6.18 -2.78 2.04
N LEU A 158 5.13 -3.46 2.52
CA LEU A 158 5.14 -4.91 2.68
C LEU A 158 5.29 -5.62 1.33
N GLN A 159 4.67 -5.10 0.27
CA GLN A 159 4.81 -5.65 -1.07
C GLN A 159 6.25 -5.51 -1.58
N GLU A 160 6.88 -4.36 -1.39
CA GLU A 160 8.27 -4.11 -1.78
C GLU A 160 9.25 -4.97 -0.98
N ASP A 161 9.10 -5.06 0.35
CA ASP A 161 9.95 -5.92 1.18
C ASP A 161 9.78 -7.41 0.86
N ALA A 162 8.58 -7.85 0.45
CA ALA A 162 8.34 -9.22 0.03
C ALA A 162 8.98 -9.56 -1.32
N ASN A 163 8.87 -8.65 -2.30
CA ASN A 163 9.37 -8.85 -3.66
C ASN A 163 10.88 -8.59 -3.78
N TYR A 164 11.40 -7.66 -2.99
CA TYR A 164 12.78 -7.20 -3.00
C TYR A 164 13.35 -7.19 -1.57
N PRO A 165 13.53 -8.36 -0.95
CA PRO A 165 13.91 -8.45 0.46
C PRO A 165 15.34 -7.90 0.69
N PRO A 166 15.57 -7.22 1.82
CA PRO A 166 16.91 -6.88 2.29
C PRO A 166 17.66 -8.11 2.86
N PRO A 167 19.00 -8.05 3.00
CA PRO A 167 19.88 -6.92 2.68
C PRO A 167 20.27 -6.82 1.20
N GLN A 168 19.93 -7.82 0.37
CA GLN A 168 20.36 -7.87 -1.03
C GLN A 168 19.69 -6.77 -1.88
N ASN A 169 18.49 -6.34 -1.48
CA ASN A 169 17.75 -5.25 -2.12
C ASN A 169 17.36 -4.17 -1.11
N MET A 170 16.84 -3.05 -1.61
CA MET A 170 16.40 -1.92 -0.78
C MET A 170 15.04 -2.14 -0.10
N GLY A 171 14.18 -3.00 -0.65
CA GLY A 171 12.79 -3.17 -0.18
C GLY A 171 12.07 -1.82 -0.08
N SER A 172 11.33 -1.62 1.02
CA SER A 172 10.58 -0.39 1.29
C SER A 172 11.44 0.86 1.47
N LYS A 173 12.77 0.74 1.62
CA LYS A 173 13.67 1.92 1.61
C LYS A 173 13.61 2.67 0.27
N TYR A 174 13.33 1.95 -0.81
CA TYR A 174 13.11 2.57 -2.12
C TYR A 174 11.83 3.40 -2.15
N THR A 175 10.75 2.91 -1.53
CA THR A 175 9.52 3.68 -1.31
C THR A 175 9.78 4.94 -0.47
N LEU A 176 10.54 4.82 0.62
CA LEU A 176 10.92 5.97 1.46
C LEU A 176 11.69 7.03 0.66
N ALA A 177 12.65 6.62 -0.18
CA ALA A 177 13.44 7.54 -0.98
C ALA A 177 12.58 8.42 -1.90
N ALA A 178 11.49 7.89 -2.45
CA ALA A 178 10.55 8.68 -3.24
C ALA A 178 9.89 9.81 -2.41
N TYR A 179 9.50 9.53 -1.17
CA TYR A 179 8.91 10.55 -0.31
C TYR A 179 9.93 11.54 0.27
N VAL A 180 11.18 11.12 0.48
CA VAL A 180 12.28 12.05 0.79
C VAL A 180 12.43 13.05 -0.34
N LEU A 181 12.54 12.60 -1.59
CA LEU A 181 12.67 13.51 -2.72
C LEU A 181 11.47 14.45 -2.85
N LEU A 182 10.25 13.93 -2.66
CA LEU A 182 9.03 14.75 -2.70
C LEU A 182 9.01 15.81 -1.59
N ASP A 183 9.47 15.47 -0.38
CA ASP A 183 9.58 16.41 0.74
C ASP A 183 10.64 17.49 0.53
N TYR A 184 11.71 17.17 -0.20
CA TYR A 184 12.75 18.11 -0.63
C TYR A 184 12.35 18.96 -1.86
N GLY A 185 11.11 18.84 -2.33
CA GLY A 185 10.56 19.69 -3.39
C GLY A 185 10.82 19.18 -4.81
N PHE A 186 11.20 17.91 -4.99
CA PHE A 186 11.27 17.31 -6.33
C PHE A 186 9.86 17.01 -6.86
N GLU A 187 9.65 17.26 -8.14
CA GLU A 187 8.41 16.96 -8.82
C GLU A 187 8.27 15.46 -9.12
N PRO A 188 7.04 14.90 -9.16
CA PRO A 188 6.81 13.49 -9.50
C PRO A 188 7.56 13.00 -10.73
N ASN A 189 7.67 13.81 -11.78
CA ASN A 189 8.34 13.42 -13.02
C ASN A 189 9.87 13.34 -12.84
N GLU A 190 10.45 14.17 -11.98
CA GLU A 190 11.88 14.13 -11.65
C GLU A 190 12.20 12.90 -10.81
N ILE A 191 11.38 12.63 -9.79
CA ILE A 191 11.48 11.42 -8.96
C ILE A 191 11.44 10.17 -9.85
N ARG A 192 10.53 10.13 -10.84
CA ARG A 192 10.45 8.97 -11.74
C ARG A 192 11.69 8.76 -12.58
N ARG A 193 12.30 9.84 -13.05
CA ARG A 193 13.56 9.80 -13.80
C ARG A 193 14.73 9.36 -12.93
N LEU A 194 14.80 9.85 -11.69
CA LEU A 194 15.89 9.54 -10.75
C LEU A 194 15.85 8.09 -10.27
N LEU A 195 14.66 7.63 -9.87
CA LEU A 195 14.50 6.30 -9.31
C LEU A 195 14.40 5.22 -10.40
N ARG A 196 14.35 5.59 -11.69
CA ARG A 196 14.14 4.67 -12.82
C ARG A 196 12.94 3.75 -12.60
N PHE A 197 11.80 4.28 -12.19
CA PHE A 197 10.56 3.52 -12.37
C PHE A 197 10.40 3.34 -13.88
N LYS A 198 10.76 2.16 -14.41
CA LYS A 198 10.37 1.81 -15.78
C LYS A 198 8.85 1.93 -15.80
N ASN A 199 8.33 2.86 -16.58
CA ASN A 199 6.90 2.96 -16.85
C ASN A 199 6.43 1.55 -17.26
N GLU A 200 5.65 0.89 -16.39
CA GLU A 200 4.93 -0.35 -16.73
C GLU A 200 3.76 0.00 -17.65
#